data_AF-A0A7S3IQ78-F1
#
_entry.id   AF-A0A7S3IQ78-F1
#
_cell.length_a   1.000
_cell.length_b   1.000
_cell.length_c   1.000
_cell.angle_alpha   90.00
_cell.angle_beta   90.00
_cell.angle_gamma   90.00
#
_symmetry.space_group_name_H-M   'P 1'
#
loop_
_entity.id
_entity.type
_entity.pdbx_description
1 polymer ?
#
loop_
_entity_poly.entity_id
_entity_poly.type
_entity_poly.pdbx_seq_one_letter_code
_entity_poly.pdbx_strand_id
1 'polypeptide(L)'
;MVQKDELQRFVEKSEDPQWWRTITDELNNKEIRLSKADLEMLIRIRKGKHADKSLNLTSDEHRWETENPDMVHAFSNYEPKRRFVPSKWERLKVQKFLRAMKKGHMKTNDELKKEKEEKRQ
;
A
#
# COMPACT_ATOMS: atom_id res chain seq x y z
N MET A 1 -32.76 -43.48 -11.16
CA MET A 1 -33.50 -43.05 -12.37
C MET A 1 -33.25 -44.08 -13.46
N VAL A 2 -34.21 -44.32 -14.36
CA VAL A 2 -33.90 -44.92 -15.67
C VAL A 2 -32.88 -43.97 -16.31
N GLN A 3 -31.62 -44.40 -16.43
CA GLN A 3 -30.65 -43.63 -17.18
C GLN A 3 -31.23 -43.41 -18.57
N LYS A 4 -31.31 -42.14 -19.01
CA LYS A 4 -31.70 -41.85 -20.38
C LYS A 4 -30.74 -42.58 -21.30
N ASP A 5 -31.31 -43.37 -22.20
CA ASP A 5 -30.54 -44.14 -23.17
C ASP A 5 -29.75 -43.18 -24.07
N GLU A 6 -28.62 -43.64 -24.59
CA GLU A 6 -27.78 -42.83 -25.49
C GLU A 6 -28.56 -42.41 -26.75
N LEU A 7 -29.51 -43.24 -27.17
CA LEU A 7 -30.46 -42.90 -28.24
C LEU A 7 -31.37 -41.72 -27.88
N GLN A 8 -31.85 -41.64 -26.63
CA GLN A 8 -32.70 -40.53 -26.20
C GLN A 8 -31.91 -39.22 -26.15
N ARG A 9 -30.67 -39.25 -25.65
CA ARG A 9 -29.77 -38.08 -25.66
C ARG A 9 -29.47 -37.61 -27.07
N PHE A 10 -29.31 -38.54 -28.01
CA PHE A 10 -29.08 -38.21 -29.42
C PHE A 10 -30.29 -37.52 -30.06
N VAL A 11 -31.50 -38.01 -29.78
CA VAL A 11 -32.74 -37.38 -30.25
C VAL A 11 -32.87 -35.96 -29.69
N GLU A 12 -32.67 -35.76 -28.38
CA GLU A 12 -32.73 -34.44 -27.74
C GLU A 12 -31.73 -33.45 -28.34
N LYS A 13 -30.53 -33.94 -28.69
CA LYS A 13 -29.48 -33.16 -29.35
C LYS A 13 -29.85 -32.76 -30.79
N SER A 14 -30.64 -33.58 -31.48
CA SER A 14 -31.08 -33.30 -32.86
C SER A 14 -32.30 -32.38 -32.92
N GLU A 15 -33.15 -32.40 -31.89
CA GLU A 15 -34.43 -31.67 -31.90
C GLU A 15 -34.32 -30.23 -31.36
N ASP A 16 -33.57 -29.98 -30.28
CA ASP A 16 -33.40 -28.64 -29.70
C ASP A 16 -32.02 -28.04 -30.04
N PRO A 17 -31.94 -26.93 -30.79
CA PRO A 17 -30.69 -26.19 -31.01
C PRO A 17 -30.00 -25.72 -29.71
N GLN A 18 -30.73 -25.63 -28.60
CA GLN A 18 -30.24 -25.22 -27.29
C GLN A 18 -30.04 -26.37 -26.30
N TRP A 19 -29.99 -27.63 -26.77
CA TRP A 19 -29.79 -28.82 -25.92
C TRP A 19 -28.58 -28.70 -24.98
N TRP A 20 -27.52 -28.02 -25.42
CA TRP A 20 -26.27 -27.80 -24.67
C TRP A 20 -26.43 -26.94 -23.40
N ARG A 21 -27.60 -26.31 -23.19
CA ARG A 21 -27.89 -25.53 -21.98
C ARG A 21 -28.44 -26.38 -20.84
N THR A 22 -28.77 -27.63 -21.09
CA THR A 22 -29.34 -28.53 -20.08
C THR A 22 -28.23 -29.24 -19.32
N ILE A 23 -28.29 -29.18 -17.99
CA ILE A 23 -27.36 -29.83 -17.08
C ILE A 23 -28.13 -30.77 -16.15
N THR A 24 -27.55 -31.93 -15.89
CA THR A 24 -28.07 -32.90 -14.92
C THR A 24 -27.54 -32.60 -13.52
N ASP A 25 -28.44 -32.30 -12.59
CA ASP A 25 -28.14 -32.22 -11.16
C ASP A 25 -28.17 -33.63 -10.55
N GLU A 26 -26.99 -34.16 -10.22
CA GLU A 26 -26.81 -35.52 -9.68
C GLU A 26 -27.48 -35.71 -8.31
N LEU A 27 -27.52 -34.66 -7.49
CA LEU A 27 -28.04 -34.75 -6.13
C LEU A 27 -29.56 -34.79 -6.13
N ASN A 28 -30.18 -33.90 -6.89
CA ASN A 28 -31.63 -33.76 -6.95
C ASN A 28 -32.27 -34.63 -8.04
N ASN A 29 -31.47 -35.32 -8.87
CA ASN A 29 -31.92 -36.10 -10.03
C ASN A 29 -32.84 -35.29 -10.95
N LYS A 30 -32.48 -34.03 -11.22
CA LYS A 30 -33.26 -33.09 -12.04
C LYS A 30 -32.45 -32.60 -13.22
N GLU A 31 -33.13 -32.42 -14.34
CA GLU A 31 -32.57 -31.72 -15.50
C GLU A 31 -32.93 -30.24 -15.41
N ILE A 32 -31.90 -29.40 -15.40
CA ILE A 32 -32.04 -27.95 -15.26
C ILE A 32 -31.55 -27.30 -16.54
N ARG A 33 -32.40 -26.49 -17.16
CA ARG A 33 -32.03 -25.66 -18.30
C ARG A 33 -31.47 -24.33 -17.80
N LEU A 34 -30.22 -24.03 -18.16
CA LEU A 34 -29.58 -22.78 -17.74
C LEU A 34 -30.26 -21.54 -18.34
N SER A 35 -30.48 -20.54 -17.50
CA SER A 35 -30.95 -19.22 -17.93
C SER A 35 -29.83 -18.46 -18.64
N LYS A 36 -30.21 -17.40 -19.37
CA LYS A 36 -29.26 -16.47 -19.98
C LYS A 36 -28.39 -15.77 -18.93
N ALA A 37 -28.97 -15.48 -17.75
CA ALA A 37 -28.24 -14.89 -16.64
C ALA A 37 -27.14 -15.83 -16.10
N ASP A 38 -27.46 -17.12 -15.95
CA ASP A 38 -26.51 -18.14 -15.50
C ASP A 38 -25.35 -18.32 -16.48
N LEU A 39 -25.64 -18.26 -17.78
CA LEU A 39 -24.61 -18.30 -18.83
C LEU A 39 -23.70 -17.06 -18.78
N GLU A 40 -24.25 -15.87 -18.58
CA GLU A 40 -23.45 -14.65 -18.43
C GLU A 40 -22.53 -14.74 -17.21
N MET A 41 -23.06 -15.23 -16.09
CA MET A 41 -22.31 -15.47 -14.85
C MET A 41 -21.16 -16.46 -15.09
N LEU A 42 -21.42 -17.59 -15.74
CA LEU A 42 -20.40 -18.60 -16.04
C LEU A 42 -19.29 -18.04 -16.95
N ILE A 43 -19.66 -17.28 -17.98
CA ILE A 43 -18.69 -16.64 -18.89
C ILE A 43 -17.80 -15.66 -18.12
N ARG A 44 -18.34 -14.92 -17.15
CA ARG A 44 -17.56 -14.00 -16.30
C ARG A 44 -16.58 -14.75 -15.40
N ILE A 45 -17.06 -15.79 -14.73
CA ILE A 45 -16.21 -16.65 -13.87
C ILE A 45 -15.06 -17.25 -14.69
N ARG A 46 -15.35 -17.76 -15.90
CA ARG A 46 -14.32 -18.29 -16.80
C ARG A 46 -13.29 -17.25 -17.25
N LYS A 47 -13.68 -15.98 -17.30
CA LYS A 47 -12.79 -14.83 -17.60
C LYS A 47 -12.05 -14.31 -16.36
N GLY A 48 -12.20 -14.94 -15.20
CA GLY A 48 -11.63 -14.47 -13.93
C GLY A 48 -12.30 -13.21 -13.39
N LYS A 49 -13.53 -12.90 -13.83
CA LYS A 49 -14.33 -11.77 -13.34
C LYS A 49 -15.35 -12.26 -12.31
N HIS A 50 -15.91 -11.33 -11.54
CA HIS A 50 -16.97 -11.63 -10.57
C HIS A 50 -18.25 -12.12 -11.24
N ALA A 51 -18.95 -13.02 -10.53
CA ALA A 51 -20.22 -13.61 -10.94
C ALA A 51 -21.30 -12.56 -11.15
N ASP A 52 -21.40 -11.61 -10.21
CA ASP A 52 -22.34 -10.50 -10.30
C ASP A 52 -21.81 -9.35 -11.17
N LYS A 53 -22.72 -8.69 -11.89
CA LYS A 53 -22.43 -7.53 -12.75
C LYS A 53 -22.37 -6.22 -12.00
N SER A 54 -23.08 -6.09 -10.89
CA SER A 54 -23.10 -4.88 -10.08
C SER A 54 -21.79 -4.63 -9.34
N LEU A 55 -21.07 -5.70 -9.00
CA LEU A 55 -19.87 -5.62 -8.18
C LEU A 55 -18.66 -5.17 -8.99
N ASN A 56 -18.30 -3.89 -8.83
CA ASN A 56 -17.04 -3.33 -9.30
C ASN A 56 -16.08 -3.18 -8.11
N LEU A 57 -15.15 -4.13 -7.93
CA LEU A 57 -14.15 -4.06 -6.85
C LEU A 57 -13.07 -3.00 -7.10
N THR A 58 -12.91 -2.58 -8.35
CA THR A 58 -12.01 -1.49 -8.74
C THR A 58 -12.64 -0.12 -8.48
N SER A 59 -13.59 -0.01 -7.56
CA SER A 59 -14.10 1.29 -7.14
C SER A 59 -12.96 2.01 -6.43
N ASP A 60 -12.38 3.01 -7.10
CA ASP A 60 -11.33 3.93 -6.62
C ASP A 60 -11.80 4.81 -5.44
N GLU A 61 -12.85 4.41 -4.72
CA GLU A 61 -13.55 5.19 -3.70
C GLU A 61 -13.09 4.88 -2.27
N HIS A 62 -11.97 4.17 -2.09
CA HIS A 62 -11.33 4.08 -0.78
C HIS A 62 -10.49 5.33 -0.49
N ARG A 63 -11.12 6.51 -0.56
CA ARG A 63 -10.51 7.81 -0.25
C ARG A 63 -10.68 8.24 1.21
N TRP A 64 -11.25 7.41 2.07
CA TRP A 64 -11.42 7.72 3.49
C TRP A 64 -10.08 7.99 4.21
N GLU A 65 -8.96 7.46 3.71
CA GLU A 65 -7.62 7.73 4.26
C GLU A 65 -7.08 9.12 3.87
N THR A 66 -7.44 9.63 2.69
CA THR A 66 -6.92 10.90 2.14
C THR A 66 -7.88 12.08 2.36
N GLU A 67 -9.18 11.82 2.49
CA GLU A 67 -10.22 12.83 2.69
C GLU A 67 -10.28 13.40 4.10
N ASN A 68 -9.47 12.90 5.04
CA ASN A 68 -9.35 13.47 6.37
C ASN A 68 -8.29 14.58 6.38
N PRO A 69 -8.65 15.88 6.23
CA PRO A 69 -7.71 16.98 6.38
C PRO A 69 -7.13 17.05 7.81
N ASP A 70 -7.77 16.40 8.76
CA ASP A 70 -7.43 16.36 10.18
C ASP A 70 -6.47 15.22 10.54
N MET A 71 -5.63 14.77 9.60
CA MET A 71 -4.44 13.97 9.91
C MET A 71 -3.40 14.83 10.67
N VAL A 72 -3.77 15.24 11.88
CA VAL A 72 -3.01 16.10 12.80
C VAL A 72 -1.85 15.32 13.44
N HIS A 73 -1.83 13.99 13.32
CA HIS A 73 -0.87 13.13 14.01
C HIS A 73 0.28 12.73 13.07
N ALA A 74 1.48 13.22 13.33
CA ALA A 74 2.68 12.69 12.69
C ALA A 74 2.86 11.21 13.08
N PHE A 75 3.13 10.35 12.09
CA PHE A 75 3.36 8.91 12.29
C PHE A 75 4.59 8.59 13.14
N SER A 76 5.46 9.57 13.44
CA SER A 76 6.68 9.40 14.22
C SER A 76 6.89 10.58 15.18
N ASN A 77 6.53 10.39 16.44
CA ASN A 77 6.54 11.44 17.47
C ASN A 77 7.74 11.37 18.43
N TYR A 78 8.80 10.63 18.11
CA TYR A 78 9.94 10.54 19.01
C TYR A 78 10.98 11.63 18.73
N GLU A 79 10.81 12.76 19.39
CA GLU A 79 11.79 13.85 19.37
C GLU A 79 12.99 13.53 20.28
N PRO A 80 14.23 13.48 19.76
CA PRO A 80 15.38 13.13 20.58
C PRO A 80 15.76 14.29 21.51
N LYS A 81 16.18 13.96 22.75
CA LYS A 81 16.56 14.92 23.82
C LYS A 81 17.58 15.99 23.38
N ARG A 82 18.42 15.68 22.38
CA ARG A 82 19.40 16.62 21.80
C ARG A 82 18.81 17.89 21.19
N ARG A 83 17.51 17.91 20.86
CA ARG A 83 16.84 19.13 20.36
C ARG A 83 16.52 20.13 21.47
N PHE A 84 16.42 19.67 22.72
CA PHE A 84 16.07 20.49 23.88
C PHE A 84 17.27 20.86 24.75
N VAL A 85 18.37 20.12 24.62
CA VAL A 85 19.61 20.33 25.40
C VAL A 85 20.66 20.99 24.48
N PRO A 86 21.55 21.85 25.02
CA PRO A 86 22.65 22.43 24.24
C PRO A 86 23.51 21.40 23.49
N SER A 87 24.09 21.83 22.37
CA SER A 87 24.80 20.94 21.44
C SER A 87 26.06 20.31 22.05
N LYS A 88 26.17 18.98 21.97
CA LYS A 88 27.37 18.23 22.39
C LYS A 88 28.60 18.63 21.56
N TRP A 89 28.43 18.91 20.28
CA TRP A 89 29.53 19.25 19.37
C TRP A 89 30.12 20.62 19.65
N GLU A 90 29.28 21.59 20.03
CA GLU A 90 29.74 22.91 20.45
C GLU A 90 30.60 22.80 21.71
N ARG A 91 30.13 22.06 22.71
CA ARG A 91 30.88 21.80 23.94
C ARG A 91 32.26 21.18 23.66
N LEU A 92 32.34 20.21 22.74
CA LEU A 92 33.61 19.58 22.35
C LEU A 92 34.56 20.56 21.65
N LYS A 93 34.05 21.40 20.74
CA LYS A 93 34.86 22.43 20.07
C LYS A 93 35.39 23.47 21.05
N VAL A 94 34.52 23.98 21.93
CA VAL A 94 34.91 24.93 22.98
C VAL A 94 35.99 24.33 23.88
N GLN A 95 35.84 23.06 24.29
CA GLN A 95 36.86 22.39 25.09
C GLN A 95 38.19 22.22 24.34
N LYS A 96 38.16 21.95 23.03
CA LYS A 96 39.37 21.86 22.20
C LYS A 96 40.11 23.20 22.16
N PHE A 97 39.40 24.31 21.93
CA PHE A 97 40.01 25.64 21.93
C PHE A 97 40.59 26.03 23.29
N LEU A 98 39.86 25.77 24.38
CA LEU A 98 40.36 25.98 25.75
C LEU A 98 41.65 25.22 26.02
N ARG A 99 41.72 23.95 25.61
CA ARG A 99 42.94 23.15 25.75
C ARG A 99 44.11 23.70 24.93
N ALA A 100 43.84 24.16 23.70
CA ALA A 100 44.87 24.77 22.85
C ALA A 100 45.41 26.07 23.46
N MET A 101 44.54 26.93 23.98
CA MET A 101 44.91 28.16 24.69
C MET A 101 45.72 27.87 25.95
N LYS A 102 45.28 26.92 26.79
CA LYS A 102 46.00 26.54 28.02
C LYS A 102 47.40 25.98 27.74
N LYS A 103 47.59 25.28 26.61
CA LYS A 103 48.90 24.80 26.16
C LYS A 103 49.74 25.87 25.44
N GLY A 104 49.20 27.07 25.21
CA GLY A 104 49.87 28.15 24.48
C GLY A 104 49.92 27.95 22.95
N HIS A 105 49.17 26.99 22.40
CA HIS A 105 49.12 26.75 20.95
C HIS A 105 48.19 27.73 20.20
N MET A 106 47.34 28.47 20.92
CA MET A 106 46.40 29.42 20.35
C MET A 106 46.30 30.66 21.24
N LYS A 107 46.43 31.85 20.65
CA LYS A 107 46.25 33.13 21.34
C LYS A 107 44.76 33.48 21.45
N THR A 108 44.41 34.31 22.44
CA THR A 108 43.05 34.86 22.52
C THR A 108 42.83 35.92 21.44
N ASN A 109 41.56 36.15 21.08
CA ASN A 109 41.23 37.19 20.09
C ASN A 109 41.69 38.58 20.54
N ASP A 110 41.72 38.85 21.84
CA ASP A 110 42.13 40.15 22.39
C ASP A 110 43.65 40.33 22.33
N GLU A 111 44.43 39.29 22.60
CA GLU A 111 45.89 39.30 22.39
C GLU A 111 46.24 39.52 20.92
N LEU A 112 45.51 38.86 20.01
CA LEU A 112 45.70 39.03 18.57
C LEU A 112 45.34 40.45 18.10
N LYS A 113 44.35 41.10 18.72
CA LYS A 113 44.01 42.51 18.43
C LYS A 113 45.11 43.45 18.88
N LYS A 114 45.64 43.29 20.10
CA LYS A 114 46.75 44.09 20.62
C LYS A 114 47.99 43.98 19.73
N GLU A 115 48.36 42.76 19.34
CA GLU A 115 49.51 42.55 18.45
C GLU A 115 49.33 43.23 17.08
N LYS A 116 48.09 43.30 16.56
CA LYS A 116 47.78 44.01 15.32
C LYS A 116 47.88 45.53 15.47
N GLU A 117 47.48 46.08 16.62
CA GLU A 117 47.57 47.50 16.93
C GLU A 117 49.02 47.92 17.13
N GLU A 118 49.81 47.12 17.86
CA GLU A 118 51.25 47.31 18.04
C GLU A 118 52.03 47.25 16.73
N LYS A 119 51.65 46.36 15.80
CA LYS A 119 52.24 46.30 14.44
C LYS A 119 51.85 47.45 13.52
N ARG A 120 50.80 48.21 13.87
CA ARG A 120 50.30 49.34 13.08
C ARG A 120 50.90 50.68 13.52
N GLN A 121 51.48 50.72 14.73
CA GLN A 121 52.27 51.84 15.24
C GLN A 121 53.72 51.71 14.75
#